data_AF-A0A848SSD1-F1
#
_entry.id   AF-A0A848SSD1-F1
#
_cell.length_a   1.000
_cell.length_b   1.000
_cell.length_c   1.000
_cell.angle_alpha   90.00
_cell.angle_beta   90.00
_cell.angle_gamma   90.00
#
_symmetry.space_group_name_H-M   'P 1'
#
loop_
_entity.id
_entity.type
_entity.pdbx_description
1 polymer ?
#
loop_
_entity_poly.entity_id
_entity_poly.type
_entity_poly.pdbx_seq_one_letter_code
_entity_poly.pdbx_strand_id
1 'polypeptide(L)'
;MDINYLAVIAAALSAFLLGGIWYGPLFGRKWRELNEIWDDEKQEGHPARVFGGAFVFSLISAFVFAMFLGRGVELGFAIGVGFAAGFA
;
A
#
# COMPACT_ATOMS: atom_id res chain seq x y z
N MET A 1 -23.33 5.15 7.34
CA MET A 1 -21.86 4.94 7.33
C MET A 1 -21.22 6.29 7.03
N ASP A 2 -20.72 6.98 8.05
CA ASP A 2 -20.00 8.26 7.85
C ASP A 2 -18.51 7.99 7.68
N ILE A 3 -18.09 7.75 6.44
CA ILE A 3 -16.68 7.51 6.08
C ILE A 3 -15.96 8.85 5.95
N ASN A 4 -14.83 9.00 6.63
CA ASN A 4 -13.94 10.13 6.43
C ASN A 4 -13.05 9.89 5.21
N TYR A 5 -13.45 10.44 4.07
CA TYR A 5 -12.72 10.30 2.81
C TYR A 5 -11.29 10.86 2.86
N LEU A 6 -11.03 11.91 3.66
CA LEU A 6 -9.67 12.42 3.84
C LEU A 6 -8.78 11.40 4.56
N ALA A 7 -9.32 10.72 5.58
CA ALA A 7 -8.60 9.66 6.28
C ALA A 7 -8.31 8.46 5.36
N VAL A 8 -9.25 8.09 4.49
CA VAL A 8 -9.05 7.04 3.49
C VAL A 8 -7.93 7.38 2.52
N ILE A 9 -7.92 8.61 1.97
CA ILE A 9 -6.86 9.05 1.06
C ILE A 9 -5.52 9.09 1.78
N ALA A 10 -5.47 9.61 3.01
CA ALA A 10 -4.24 9.64 3.82
C ALA A 10 -3.70 8.23 4.10
N ALA A 11 -4.57 7.28 4.45
CA ALA A 11 -4.18 5.88 4.66
C ALA A 11 -3.66 5.22 3.37
N ALA A 12 -4.34 5.44 2.24
CA ALA A 12 -3.92 4.94 0.95
C ALA A 12 -2.55 5.50 0.52
N LEU A 13 -2.33 6.81 0.72
CA LEU A 13 -1.04 7.45 0.47
C LEU A 13 0.06 6.89 1.37
N SER A 14 -0.22 6.69 2.65
CA SER A 14 0.74 6.08 3.58
C SER A 14 1.15 4.68 3.12
N ALA A 15 0.18 3.82 2.79
CA ALA A 15 0.46 2.47 2.31
C ALA A 15 1.26 2.47 1.00
N PHE A 16 0.85 3.31 0.04
CA PHE A 16 1.52 3.42 -1.26
C PHE A 16 2.97 3.92 -1.13
N LEU A 17 3.20 4.97 -0.34
CA LEU A 17 4.55 5.52 -0.13
C LEU A 17 5.45 4.52 0.61
N LEU A 18 4.94 3.82 1.62
CA LEU A 18 5.68 2.74 2.28
C LEU A 18 6.08 1.64 1.30
N GLY A 19 5.17 1.26 0.39
CA GLY A 19 5.49 0.34 -0.71
C GLY A 19 6.60 0.88 -1.62
N GLY A 20 6.54 2.15 -2.00
CA GLY A 20 7.58 2.80 -2.79
C GLY A 20 8.94 2.85 -2.09
N ILE A 21 8.96 3.11 -0.78
CA ILE A 21 10.19 3.09 0.04
C ILE A 21 10.75 1.66 0.13
N TRP A 22 9.88 0.66 0.30
CA TRP A 22 10.26 -0.75 0.38
C TRP A 22 10.88 -1.25 -0.93
N TYR A 23 10.16 -1.13 -2.05
CA TYR A 23 10.59 -1.60 -3.37
C TYR A 23 11.57 -0.66 -4.08
N GLY A 24 11.80 0.54 -3.53
CA GLY A 24 12.78 1.49 -4.05
C GLY A 24 14.10 1.45 -3.27
N PRO A 25 14.37 2.43 -2.38
CA PRO A 25 15.67 2.61 -1.73
C PRO A 25 16.05 1.50 -0.74
N LEU A 26 15.09 0.88 -0.04
CA LEU A 26 15.42 -0.12 0.99
C LEU A 26 15.78 -1.48 0.39
N PHE A 27 14.88 -2.06 -0.41
CA PHE A 27 15.01 -3.44 -0.87
C PHE A 27 14.95 -3.58 -2.39
N GLY A 28 14.75 -2.51 -3.16
CA GLY A 28 14.61 -2.59 -4.61
C GLY A 28 15.79 -3.24 -5.32
N ARG A 29 17.03 -2.87 -4.95
CA ARG A 29 18.24 -3.46 -5.56
C ARG A 29 18.38 -4.96 -5.23
N LYS A 30 18.27 -5.30 -3.94
CA LYS A 30 18.31 -6.68 -3.45
C LYS A 30 17.22 -7.55 -4.09
N TRP A 31 16.01 -7.00 -4.23
CA TRP A 31 14.89 -7.70 -4.88
C TRP A 31 15.19 -7.99 -6.34
N ARG A 32 15.74 -7.02 -7.10
CA ARG A 32 16.15 -7.26 -8.50
C ARG A 32 17.24 -8.33 -8.60
N GLU A 33 18.28 -8.25 -7.77
CA GLU A 33 19.37 -9.24 -7.72
C GLU A 33 18.85 -10.66 -7.46
N LEU A 34 17.92 -10.82 -6.50
CA LEU A 34 17.35 -12.12 -6.12
C LEU A 34 16.36 -12.68 -7.15
N ASN A 35 15.76 -11.82 -7.97
CA ASN A 35 14.83 -12.22 -9.03
C ASN A 35 15.53 -12.30 -10.40
N GLU A 36 16.87 -12.22 -10.42
CA GLU A 36 17.67 -12.28 -11.65
C GLU A 36 17.22 -11.26 -12.70
N ILE A 37 16.73 -10.09 -12.26
CA ILE A 37 16.32 -8.99 -13.13
C ILE A 37 17.57 -8.20 -13.48
N TRP A 38 18.05 -8.35 -14.71
CA TRP A 38 19.26 -7.70 -15.20
C TRP A 38 18.96 -6.27 -15.69
N ASP A 39 19.92 -5.35 -15.56
CA ASP A 39 19.72 -3.93 -15.89
C ASP A 39 19.47 -3.67 -17.40
N ASP A 40 19.82 -4.64 -18.25
CA ASP A 40 19.60 -4.66 -19.71
C ASP A 40 18.24 -5.28 -20.11
N GLU A 41 17.53 -5.89 -19.17
CA GLU A 41 16.21 -6.44 -19.40
C GLU A 41 15.18 -5.29 -19.46
N LYS A 42 14.49 -5.16 -20.61
CA LYS A 42 13.39 -4.21 -20.73
C LYS A 42 12.32 -4.59 -19.71
N GLN A 43 12.10 -3.73 -18.72
CA GLN A 43 10.96 -3.90 -17.82
C GLN A 43 9.66 -3.98 -18.64
N GLU A 44 9.00 -5.13 -18.58
CA GLU A 44 7.72 -5.33 -19.26
C GLU A 44 6.64 -4.52 -18.54
N GLY A 45 6.22 -3.42 -19.16
CA GLY A 45 5.12 -2.59 -18.68
C GLY A 45 5.53 -1.17 -18.34
N HIS A 46 4.62 -0.23 -18.61
CA HIS A 46 4.86 1.17 -18.30
C HIS A 46 4.79 1.39 -16.78
N PRO A 47 5.80 1.99 -16.13
CA PRO A 47 5.84 2.18 -14.67
C PRO A 47 4.58 2.86 -14.12
N ALA A 48 4.02 3.80 -14.86
CA ALA A 48 2.79 4.48 -14.46
C ALA A 48 1.57 3.53 -14.36
N ARG A 49 1.52 2.44 -15.14
CA ARG A 49 0.44 1.43 -15.01
C ARG A 49 0.59 0.64 -13.72
N VAL A 50 1.81 0.22 -13.39
CA VAL A 50 2.10 -0.55 -12.17
C VAL A 50 1.85 0.31 -10.93
N PHE A 51 2.46 1.49 -10.86
CA PHE A 51 2.29 2.39 -9.72
C PHE A 51 0.88 2.97 -9.64
N GLY A 52 0.26 3.32 -10.77
CA GLY A 52 -1.13 3.77 -10.81
C GLY A 52 -2.10 2.70 -10.32
N GLY A 53 -1.93 1.46 -10.78
CA GLY A 53 -2.70 0.32 -10.31
C GLY A 53 -2.52 0.08 -8.81
N ALA A 54 -1.27 0.06 -8.33
CA ALA A 54 -0.96 -0.11 -6.91
C ALA A 54 -1.60 0.97 -6.02
N PHE A 55 -1.63 2.23 -6.48
CA PHE A 55 -2.30 3.30 -5.76
C PHE A 55 -3.82 3.12 -5.72
N VAL A 56 -4.44 2.74 -6.85
CA VAL A 56 -5.89 2.44 -6.89
C VAL A 56 -6.24 1.29 -5.95
N PHE A 57 -5.46 0.21 -5.95
CA PHE A 57 -5.68 -0.90 -5.02
C PHE A 57 -5.47 -0.49 -3.56
N SER A 58 -4.50 0.38 -3.27
CA SER A 58 -4.30 0.94 -1.93
C SER A 58 -5.51 1.77 -1.48
N LEU A 59 -6.12 2.54 -2.39
CA LEU A 59 -7.32 3.32 -2.11
C LEU A 59 -8.53 2.42 -1.84
N ILE A 60 -8.71 1.38 -2.66
CA ILE A 60 -9.78 0.38 -2.47
C ILE A 60 -9.59 -0.32 -1.11
N SER A 61 -8.38 -0.78 -0.80
CA SER A 61 -8.06 -1.43 0.47
C SER A 61 -8.36 -0.53 1.67
N ALA A 62 -7.88 0.73 1.65
CA ALA A 62 -8.15 1.70 2.72
C ALA A 62 -9.64 2.01 2.87
N PHE A 63 -10.38 2.10 1.76
CA PHE A 63 -11.82 2.33 1.79
C PHE A 63 -12.59 1.16 2.41
N VAL A 64 -12.27 -0.06 1.98
CA VAL A 64 -12.86 -1.29 2.53
C VAL A 64 -12.52 -1.43 4.02
N PHE A 65 -11.28 -1.17 4.40
CA PHE A 65 -10.88 -1.17 5.81
C PHE A 65 -11.65 -0.14 6.63
N ALA A 66 -11.86 1.07 6.11
CA ALA A 66 -12.68 2.09 6.79
C ALA A 66 -14.15 1.67 6.96
N MET A 67 -14.71 0.90 6.02
CA MET A 67 -16.06 0.33 6.16
C MET A 67 -16.14 -0.70 7.29
N PHE A 68 -15.11 -1.54 7.45
CA PHE A 68 -15.08 -2.57 8.49
C PHE A 68 -14.71 -2.03 9.88
N LEU A 69 -13.84 -1.04 9.95
CA LEU A 69 -13.41 -0.46 11.21
C LEU A 69 -14.57 0.27 11.91
N GLY A 70 -15.37 1.04 11.17
CA GLY A 70 -16.44 1.85 11.74
C GLY A 70 -15.93 3.07 12.50
N ARG A 71 -16.83 3.76 13.23
CA ARG A 71 -16.55 5.06 13.87
C ARG A 71 -16.48 4.91 15.38
N GLY A 72 -15.58 5.66 16.04
CA GLY A 72 -15.44 5.66 17.51
C GLY A 72 -14.64 4.50 18.08
N VAL A 73 -13.87 3.81 17.23
CA VAL A 73 -12.95 2.74 17.64
C VAL A 73 -11.76 3.32 18.40
N GLU A 74 -11.37 2.66 19.49
CA GLU A 74 -10.17 3.00 20.23
C GLU A 74 -8.92 2.88 19.34
N LEU A 75 -8.01 3.86 19.42
CA LEU A 75 -6.81 3.92 18.58
C LEU A 75 -5.96 2.64 18.66
N GLY A 76 -5.76 2.08 19.86
CA GLY A 76 -4.98 0.87 20.05
C GLY A 76 -5.56 -0.33 19.29
N PHE A 77 -6.89 -0.51 19.38
CA PHE A 77 -7.59 -1.55 18.64
C PHE A 77 -7.53 -1.30 17.12
N ALA A 78 -7.74 -0.05 16.68
CA ALA A 78 -7.67 0.29 15.26
C ALA A 78 -6.29 0.00 14.64
N ILE A 79 -5.21 0.31 15.38
CA ILE A 79 -3.84 -0.04 14.97
C ILE A 79 -3.66 -1.57 14.96
N GLY A 80 -4.12 -2.27 15.99
CA GLY A 80 -3.99 -3.73 16.08
C GLY A 80 -4.70 -4.46 14.94
N VAL A 81 -5.93 -4.07 14.61
CA VAL A 81 -6.68 -4.64 13.49
C VAL A 81 -6.07 -4.24 12.14
N GLY A 82 -5.59 -3.00 12.00
CA GLY A 82 -4.90 -2.56 10.79
C GLY A 82 -3.61 -3.34 10.54
N PHE A 83 -2.83 -3.57 11.58
CA PHE A 83 -1.63 -4.40 11.52
C PHE A 83 -1.99 -5.85 11.17
N ALA A 84 -2.95 -6.45 11.88
CA ALA A 84 -3.37 -7.82 11.62
C ALA A 84 -3.90 -8.01 10.18
N ALA A 85 -4.70 -7.06 9.68
CA ALA A 85 -5.25 -7.09 8.32
C ALA A 85 -4.18 -6.88 7.24
N GLY A 86 -3.13 -6.11 7.52
CA GLY A 86 -2.03 -5.88 6.58
C GLY A 86 -0.94 -6.95 6.63
N PHE A 87 -0.79 -7.65 7.74
CA PHE A 87 0.24 -8.66 7.95
C PHE A 87 -0.20 -10.08 7.57
N ALA A 88 -1.49 -10.40 7.74
CA ALA A 88 -2.07 -11.69 7.35
C ALA A 88 -2.19 -11.83 5.82
#